data_AF-A0A0J8B276-F1
#
_entry.id   AF-A0A0J8B276-F1
#
_cell.length_a   1.000
_cell.length_b   1.000
_cell.length_c   1.000
_cell.angle_alpha   90.00
_cell.angle_beta   90.00
_cell.angle_gamma   90.00
#
_symmetry.space_group_name_H-M   'P 1'
#
loop_
_entity.id
_entity.type
_entity.pdbx_description
1 polymer ?
#
loop_
_entity_poly.entity_id
_entity_poly.type
_entity_poly.pdbx_seq_one_letter_code
_entity_poly.pdbx_strand_id
1 'polypeptide(L)'
;ADEEGGEKLGQSIRMAMKMIRENACGANVSSKKKKRERAIERAKEKLKKAEKKQELGPKIEQGPISMIYDPQTFAERLFSKLRTTKEAFSVRQLMMNVISRLVNEHCLFLLNLYPFLQRYLQAHVKNVTTIMSFLVQSCHSKIPPDVLEPIVKAIADQFVNDRSRPEAMAVGINSIRAICARQPLCMNATLLHDLSQYKDHRDKSVRAYLVSQTPISNV
;
A
#
# COMPACT_ATOMS: atom_id res chain seq x y z
N ALA A 1 1.35 0.93 8.98
CA ALA A 1 1.38 0.35 10.34
C ALA A 1 2.18 1.21 11.33
N ASP A 2 3.02 2.13 10.84
CA ASP A 2 3.94 2.90 11.71
C ASP A 2 3.37 4.24 12.20
N GLU A 3 2.33 4.79 11.57
CA GLU A 3 1.68 6.05 12.01
C GLU A 3 0.77 5.86 13.25
N GLU A 4 -0.02 4.78 13.31
CA GLU A 4 -0.80 4.45 14.51
C GLU A 4 0.10 4.12 15.73
N GLY A 5 1.29 3.57 15.48
CA GLY A 5 2.30 3.35 16.52
C GLY A 5 2.84 4.67 17.06
N GLY A 6 3.02 5.67 16.20
CA GLY A 6 3.44 7.03 16.56
C GLY A 6 2.38 7.79 17.36
N GLU A 7 1.10 7.72 16.97
CA GLU A 7 0.01 8.36 17.71
C GLU A 7 -0.24 7.71 19.08
N LYS A 8 -0.23 6.36 19.15
CA LYS A 8 -0.36 5.63 20.43
C LYS A 8 0.82 5.91 21.36
N LEU A 9 2.04 6.02 20.81
CA LEU A 9 3.22 6.41 21.57
C LEU A 9 3.11 7.87 22.06
N GLY A 10 2.66 8.79 21.20
CA GLY A 10 2.44 10.20 21.55
C GLY A 10 1.36 10.42 22.62
N GLN A 11 0.26 9.66 22.56
CA GLN A 11 -0.79 9.66 23.59
C GLN A 11 -0.28 9.09 24.91
N SER A 12 0.48 8.00 24.88
CA SER A 12 1.10 7.39 26.07
C SER A 12 2.12 8.34 26.73
N ILE A 13 2.88 9.09 25.94
CA ILE A 13 3.83 10.10 26.41
C ILE A 13 3.10 11.31 27.02
N ARG A 14 1.99 11.78 26.41
CA ARG A 14 1.15 12.85 26.99
C ARG A 14 0.52 12.42 28.31
N MET A 15 0.01 11.20 28.41
CA MET A 15 -0.49 10.64 29.68
C MET A 15 0.60 10.54 30.74
N ALA A 16 1.79 10.06 30.38
CA ALA A 16 2.92 9.99 31.30
C ALA A 16 3.36 11.39 31.78
N MET A 17 3.39 12.39 30.89
CA MET A 17 3.67 13.79 31.26
C MET A 17 2.58 14.38 32.17
N LYS A 18 1.31 14.04 31.93
CA LYS A 18 0.17 14.48 32.76
C LYS A 18 0.25 13.87 34.16
N MET A 19 0.51 12.57 34.29
CA MET A 19 0.71 11.91 35.59
C MET A 19 1.91 12.46 36.37
N ILE A 20 3.01 12.80 35.67
CA ILE A 20 4.18 13.43 36.30
C ILE A 20 3.84 14.84 36.83
N ARG A 21 2.94 15.56 36.16
CA ARG A 21 2.47 16.88 36.54
C ARG A 21 1.51 16.81 37.73
N GLU A 22 0.58 15.85 37.74
CA GLU A 22 -0.38 15.62 38.82
C GLU A 22 0.32 15.17 40.12
N ASN A 23 1.34 14.32 40.01
CA ASN A 23 2.15 13.90 41.16
C ASN A 23 3.15 14.98 41.66
N ALA A 24 3.18 16.17 41.06
CA ALA A 24 4.00 17.30 41.53
C ALA A 24 3.35 18.10 42.67
N CYS A 25 2.06 17.90 42.95
CA CYS A 25 1.33 18.57 44.04
C CYS A 25 1.41 17.84 45.40
N GLY A 26 2.13 16.72 45.50
CA GLY A 26 2.34 15.98 46.75
C GLY A 26 3.69 16.32 47.41
N ALA A 27 3.63 16.80 48.65
CA ALA A 27 4.67 17.53 49.38
C ALA A 27 5.95 16.76 49.83
N ASN A 28 6.60 15.95 48.98
CA ASN A 28 7.88 15.28 49.34
C ASN A 28 8.86 15.11 48.15
N VAL A 29 9.38 16.24 47.62
CA VAL A 29 9.96 16.30 46.24
C VAL A 29 11.50 16.41 46.17
N SER A 30 12.27 16.47 47.26
CA SER A 30 13.72 16.77 47.13
C SER A 30 14.58 15.59 46.64
N SER A 31 14.40 14.37 47.17
CA SER A 31 15.26 13.21 46.83
C SER A 31 14.87 12.49 45.53
N LYS A 32 13.59 12.59 45.11
CA LYS A 32 13.07 11.95 43.89
C LYS A 32 13.24 12.79 42.62
N LYS A 33 13.63 14.07 42.74
CA LYS A 33 13.83 15.02 41.62
C LYS A 33 14.91 14.55 40.64
N LYS A 34 16.07 14.12 41.16
CA LYS A 34 17.23 13.69 40.34
C LYS A 34 16.97 12.39 39.55
N LYS A 35 16.18 11.46 40.11
CA LYS A 35 15.78 10.23 39.42
C LYS A 35 14.74 10.49 38.33
N ARG A 36 13.83 11.45 38.56
CA ARG A 36 12.81 11.89 37.61
C ARG A 36 13.41 12.64 36.42
N GLU A 37 14.37 13.51 36.66
CA GLU A 37 15.08 14.26 35.63
C GLU A 37 15.83 13.33 34.66
N ARG A 38 16.56 12.34 35.19
CA ARG A 38 17.20 11.29 34.39
C ARG A 38 16.22 10.43 33.59
N ALA A 39 15.01 10.18 34.11
CA ALA A 39 13.99 9.43 33.39
C ALA A 39 13.37 10.24 32.23
N ILE A 40 13.17 11.55 32.44
CA ILE A 40 12.70 12.48 31.40
C ILE A 40 13.75 12.65 30.29
N GLU A 41 15.03 12.75 30.66
CA GLU A 41 16.14 12.86 29.70
C GLU A 41 16.25 11.61 28.83
N ARG A 42 16.19 10.42 29.43
CA ARG A 42 16.16 9.14 28.69
C ARG A 42 14.93 8.99 27.79
N ALA A 43 13.77 9.50 28.22
CA ALA A 43 12.56 9.49 27.39
C ALA A 43 12.68 10.43 26.18
N LYS A 44 13.26 11.63 26.37
CA LYS A 44 13.54 12.59 25.29
C LYS A 44 14.57 12.06 24.28
N GLU A 45 15.61 11.36 24.74
CA GLU A 45 16.58 10.74 23.83
C GLU A 45 15.97 9.60 23.01
N LYS A 46 15.07 8.80 23.60
CA LYS A 46 14.35 7.75 22.87
C LYS A 46 13.41 8.33 21.83
N LEU A 47 12.75 9.45 22.13
CA LEU A 47 11.92 10.21 21.18
C LEU A 47 12.75 10.73 20.00
N LYS A 48 13.86 11.42 20.29
CA LYS A 48 14.77 11.91 19.23
C LYS A 48 15.34 10.79 18.37
N LYS A 49 15.59 9.61 18.94
CA LYS A 49 16.03 8.42 18.18
C LYS A 49 14.91 7.81 17.34
N ALA A 50 13.66 7.85 17.81
CA ALA A 50 12.49 7.39 17.06
C ALA A 50 12.17 8.36 15.91
N GLU A 51 12.16 9.67 16.17
CA GLU A 51 11.99 10.73 15.16
C GLU A 51 13.09 10.66 14.09
N LYS A 52 14.36 10.51 14.49
CA LYS A 52 15.46 10.30 13.53
C LYS A 52 15.27 9.03 12.70
N LYS A 53 14.77 7.94 13.29
CA LYS A 53 14.46 6.70 12.55
C LYS A 53 13.28 6.88 11.59
N GLN A 54 12.36 7.79 11.89
CA GLN A 54 11.20 8.11 11.05
C GLN A 54 11.58 9.06 9.90
N GLU A 55 12.47 10.04 10.15
CA GLU A 55 13.10 10.87 9.12
C GLU A 55 14.07 10.09 8.23
N LEU A 56 14.67 9.01 8.77
CA LEU A 56 15.45 8.00 8.06
C LEU A 56 14.56 6.85 7.53
N GLY A 57 13.29 7.12 7.21
CA GLY A 57 12.60 6.31 6.21
C GLY A 57 13.50 6.20 4.96
N PRO A 58 13.46 5.09 4.20
CA PRO A 58 14.40 4.88 3.11
C PRO A 58 14.32 6.10 2.18
N LYS A 59 15.37 6.93 2.18
CA LYS A 59 15.61 7.89 1.11
C LYS A 59 15.71 7.02 -0.12
N ILE A 60 14.64 7.00 -0.90
CA ILE A 60 14.66 6.42 -2.23
C ILE A 60 15.67 7.30 -2.95
N GLU A 61 16.91 6.83 -3.04
CA GLU A 61 17.91 7.37 -3.95
C GLU A 61 17.18 7.53 -5.27
N GLN A 62 17.04 8.77 -5.75
CA GLN A 62 16.28 9.08 -6.95
C GLN A 62 16.80 8.17 -8.07
N GLY A 63 16.05 7.11 -8.35
CA GLY A 63 16.54 6.05 -9.22
C GLY A 63 16.70 6.59 -10.63
N PRO A 64 17.49 5.94 -11.50
CA PRO A 64 17.66 6.35 -12.90
C PRO A 64 16.34 6.59 -13.65
N ILE A 65 15.27 5.92 -13.22
CA ILE A 65 13.88 6.08 -13.72
C ILE A 65 13.36 7.53 -13.54
N SER A 66 13.72 8.21 -12.46
CA SER A 66 13.30 9.60 -12.18
C SER A 66 14.02 10.64 -13.05
N MET A 67 15.21 10.32 -13.56
CA MET A 67 16.06 11.24 -14.34
C MET A 67 15.80 11.18 -15.86
N ILE A 68 14.73 10.50 -16.29
CA ILE A 68 14.40 10.37 -17.72
C ILE A 68 13.84 11.69 -18.25
N TYR A 69 14.44 12.21 -19.32
CA TYR A 69 14.10 13.50 -19.93
C TYR A 69 12.68 13.54 -20.57
N ASP A 70 12.22 12.42 -21.13
CA ASP A 70 10.86 12.26 -21.66
C ASP A 70 10.27 10.88 -21.27
N PRO A 71 9.65 10.77 -20.09
CA PRO A 71 9.16 9.50 -19.57
C PRO A 71 7.92 8.99 -20.32
N GLN A 72 7.09 9.88 -20.87
CA GLN A 72 5.86 9.51 -21.57
C GLN A 72 6.18 8.82 -22.90
N THR A 73 6.96 9.46 -23.77
CA THR A 73 7.35 8.87 -25.06
C THR A 73 8.17 7.60 -24.86
N PHE A 74 9.02 7.57 -23.84
CA PHE A 74 9.78 6.36 -23.50
C PHE A 74 8.86 5.19 -23.14
N ALA A 75 7.85 5.41 -22.29
CA ALA A 75 6.88 4.39 -21.90
C ALA A 75 6.06 3.89 -23.11
N GLU A 76 5.60 4.79 -23.98
CA GLU A 76 4.84 4.42 -25.18
C GLU A 76 5.65 3.60 -26.19
N ARG A 77 6.91 3.98 -26.43
CA ARG A 77 7.83 3.22 -27.29
C ARG A 77 8.14 1.86 -26.70
N LEU A 78 8.37 1.78 -25.39
CA LEU A 78 8.62 0.53 -24.69
C LEU A 78 7.39 -0.38 -24.71
N PHE A 79 6.19 0.17 -24.52
CA PHE A 79 4.93 -0.57 -24.61
C PHE A 79 4.65 -1.09 -26.03
N SER A 80 4.96 -0.28 -27.05
CA SER A 80 4.85 -0.71 -28.46
C SER A 80 5.76 -1.90 -28.75
N LYS A 81 7.01 -1.85 -28.27
CA LYS A 81 7.93 -3.00 -28.32
C LYS A 81 7.36 -4.21 -27.58
N LEU A 82 6.90 -4.03 -26.34
CA LEU A 82 6.32 -5.10 -25.53
C LEU A 82 5.19 -5.85 -26.26
N ARG A 83 4.33 -5.15 -27.01
CA ARG A 83 3.24 -5.75 -27.79
C ARG A 83 3.72 -6.62 -28.94
N THR A 84 4.82 -6.25 -29.60
CA THR A 84 5.36 -6.93 -30.80
C THR A 84 6.41 -7.98 -30.48
N THR A 85 7.06 -7.86 -29.32
CA THR A 85 8.15 -8.73 -28.86
C THR A 85 7.73 -10.19 -28.79
N LYS A 86 8.50 -11.10 -29.40
CA LYS A 86 8.31 -12.58 -29.32
C LYS A 86 9.20 -13.26 -28.27
N GLU A 87 9.91 -12.46 -27.47
CA GLU A 87 10.81 -12.94 -26.42
C GLU A 87 10.10 -13.76 -25.33
N ALA A 88 10.90 -14.47 -24.54
CA ALA A 88 10.45 -15.25 -23.40
C ALA A 88 9.61 -14.40 -22.42
N PHE A 89 8.67 -15.06 -21.74
CA PHE A 89 7.74 -14.40 -20.82
C PHE A 89 8.46 -13.62 -19.71
N SER A 90 9.60 -14.10 -19.22
CA SER A 90 10.42 -13.42 -18.21
C SER A 90 10.89 -12.03 -18.67
N VAL A 91 11.28 -11.89 -19.94
CA VAL A 91 11.70 -10.60 -20.51
C VAL A 91 10.51 -9.65 -20.63
N ARG A 92 9.36 -10.17 -21.08
CA ARG A 92 8.10 -9.40 -21.12
C ARG A 92 7.70 -8.91 -19.74
N GLN A 93 7.84 -9.76 -18.71
CA GLN A 93 7.56 -9.41 -17.32
C GLN A 93 8.48 -8.29 -16.81
N LEU A 94 9.76 -8.31 -17.19
CA LEU A 94 10.71 -7.24 -16.84
C LEU A 94 10.33 -5.91 -17.53
N MET A 95 9.95 -5.95 -18.81
CA MET A 95 9.45 -4.77 -19.52
C MET A 95 8.18 -4.20 -18.86
N MET A 96 7.23 -5.06 -18.46
CA MET A 96 6.03 -4.63 -17.74
C MET A 96 6.36 -3.96 -16.39
N ASN A 97 7.33 -4.50 -15.64
CA ASN A 97 7.79 -3.92 -14.38
C ASN A 97 8.37 -2.51 -14.60
N VAL A 98 9.23 -2.33 -15.60
CA VAL A 98 9.82 -1.02 -15.91
C VAL A 98 8.73 -0.01 -16.29
N ILE A 99 7.78 -0.39 -17.16
CA ILE A 99 6.66 0.48 -17.54
C ILE A 99 5.82 0.86 -16.31
N SER A 100 5.50 -0.09 -15.44
CA SER A 100 4.65 0.16 -14.27
C SER A 100 5.32 1.10 -13.27
N ARG A 101 6.64 0.98 -13.08
CA ARG A 101 7.43 1.92 -12.27
C ARG A 101 7.47 3.32 -12.87
N LEU A 102 7.61 3.45 -14.18
CA LEU A 102 7.60 4.75 -14.87
C LEU A 102 6.25 5.46 -14.73
N VAL A 103 5.16 4.71 -14.91
CA VAL A 103 3.79 5.23 -14.77
C VAL A 103 3.57 5.73 -13.36
N ASN A 104 4.00 4.99 -12.34
CA ASN A 104 3.86 5.42 -10.94
C ASN A 104 4.67 6.66 -10.60
N GLU A 105 5.94 6.73 -11.03
CA GLU A 105 6.85 7.83 -10.69
C GLU A 105 6.45 9.14 -11.37
N HIS A 106 6.14 9.08 -12.67
CA HIS A 106 5.88 10.27 -13.49
C HIS A 106 4.39 10.52 -13.75
N CYS A 107 3.48 9.74 -13.15
CA CYS A 107 2.03 9.82 -13.34
C CYS A 107 1.60 9.84 -14.82
N LEU A 108 2.12 8.89 -15.60
CA LEU A 108 1.97 8.84 -17.05
C LEU A 108 0.60 8.30 -17.50
N PHE A 109 0.08 8.82 -18.61
CA PHE A 109 -1.18 8.36 -19.19
C PHE A 109 -0.92 7.27 -20.24
N LEU A 110 -0.92 6.01 -19.81
CA LEU A 110 -0.80 4.86 -20.71
C LEU A 110 -2.00 3.91 -20.55
N LEU A 111 -3.19 4.36 -20.99
CA LEU A 111 -4.44 3.64 -20.75
C LEU A 111 -4.48 2.25 -21.40
N ASN A 112 -3.77 2.06 -22.51
CA ASN A 112 -3.67 0.78 -23.22
C ASN A 112 -2.93 -0.30 -22.43
N LEU A 113 -2.16 0.08 -21.39
CA LEU A 113 -1.49 -0.87 -20.50
C LEU A 113 -2.50 -1.71 -19.72
N TYR A 114 -3.63 -1.11 -19.32
CA TYR A 114 -4.61 -1.74 -18.43
C TYR A 114 -5.33 -2.94 -19.07
N PRO A 115 -5.95 -2.80 -20.26
CA PRO A 115 -6.49 -3.96 -20.98
C PRO A 115 -5.42 -5.00 -21.33
N PHE A 116 -4.17 -4.55 -21.58
CA PHE A 116 -3.06 -5.46 -21.87
C PHE A 116 -2.73 -6.35 -20.66
N LEU A 117 -2.61 -5.76 -19.46
CA LEU A 117 -2.36 -6.47 -18.20
C LEU A 117 -3.54 -7.36 -17.81
N GLN A 118 -4.77 -6.90 -18.04
CA GLN A 118 -5.99 -7.65 -17.74
C GLN A 118 -6.01 -9.06 -18.37
N ARG A 119 -5.45 -9.21 -19.59
CA ARG A 119 -5.34 -10.52 -20.26
C ARG A 119 -4.48 -11.54 -19.52
N TYR A 120 -3.57 -11.07 -18.68
CA TYR A 120 -2.67 -11.92 -17.90
C TYR A 120 -3.18 -12.18 -16.49
N LEU A 121 -4.31 -11.59 -16.08
CA LEU A 121 -4.84 -11.72 -14.72
C LEU A 121 -5.60 -13.04 -14.47
N GLN A 122 -5.52 -14.03 -15.35
CA GLN A 122 -6.22 -15.31 -15.14
C GLN A 122 -5.56 -16.16 -14.04
N ALA A 123 -6.36 -16.72 -13.13
CA ALA A 123 -5.88 -17.51 -11.99
C ALA A 123 -4.98 -18.72 -12.35
N HIS A 124 -5.10 -19.27 -13.57
CA HIS A 124 -4.26 -20.37 -14.05
C HIS A 124 -2.86 -19.93 -14.52
N VAL A 125 -2.67 -18.65 -14.85
CA VAL A 125 -1.40 -18.16 -15.41
C VAL A 125 -0.33 -18.18 -14.32
N LYS A 126 0.88 -18.61 -14.68
CA LYS A 126 2.02 -18.58 -13.75
C LYS A 126 2.45 -17.13 -13.52
N ASN A 127 2.87 -16.82 -12.29
CA ASN A 127 3.32 -15.48 -11.87
C ASN A 127 2.24 -14.38 -11.90
N VAL A 128 0.94 -14.70 -11.81
CA VAL A 128 -0.10 -13.64 -11.83
C VAL A 128 0.06 -12.67 -10.67
N THR A 129 0.51 -13.11 -9.50
CA THR A 129 0.77 -12.24 -8.35
C THR A 129 1.76 -11.11 -8.67
N THR A 130 2.81 -11.37 -9.46
CA THR A 130 3.78 -10.33 -9.84
C THR A 130 3.17 -9.35 -10.84
N ILE A 131 2.40 -9.86 -11.80
CA ILE A 131 1.69 -9.03 -12.79
C ILE A 131 0.66 -8.14 -12.12
N MET A 132 -0.08 -8.68 -11.14
CA MET A 132 -1.05 -7.94 -10.37
C MET A 132 -0.37 -6.88 -9.48
N SER A 133 0.83 -7.16 -8.96
CA SER A 133 1.64 -6.13 -8.29
C SER A 133 2.02 -4.98 -9.24
N PHE A 134 2.37 -5.29 -10.49
CA PHE A 134 2.65 -4.27 -11.51
C PHE A 134 1.42 -3.41 -11.83
N LEU A 135 0.25 -4.03 -11.95
CA LEU A 135 -1.02 -3.32 -12.11
C LEU A 135 -1.30 -2.37 -10.93
N VAL A 136 -1.18 -2.86 -9.70
CA VAL A 136 -1.38 -2.05 -8.49
C VAL A 136 -0.41 -0.88 -8.45
N GLN A 137 0.84 -1.12 -8.85
CA GLN A 137 1.88 -0.10 -8.93
C GLN A 137 1.58 0.93 -10.01
N SER A 138 1.12 0.54 -11.20
CA SER A 138 0.84 1.48 -12.28
C SER A 138 -0.41 2.34 -11.99
N CYS A 139 -1.28 1.94 -11.07
CA CYS A 139 -2.42 2.75 -10.66
C CYS A 139 -1.96 4.05 -9.96
N HIS A 140 -2.56 5.18 -10.31
CA HIS A 140 -2.40 6.49 -9.67
C HIS A 140 -3.72 7.29 -9.76
N SER A 141 -3.82 8.38 -9.01
CA SER A 141 -5.07 9.15 -8.81
C SER A 141 -5.67 9.78 -10.08
N LYS A 142 -4.89 9.90 -11.16
CA LYS A 142 -5.31 10.58 -12.41
C LYS A 142 -5.90 9.63 -13.46
N ILE A 143 -5.94 8.32 -13.20
CA ILE A 143 -6.50 7.36 -14.15
C ILE A 143 -8.03 7.39 -14.06
N PRO A 144 -8.75 7.41 -15.19
CA PRO A 144 -10.21 7.34 -15.19
C PRO A 144 -10.71 6.03 -14.57
N PRO A 145 -11.75 6.09 -13.71
CA PRO A 145 -12.29 4.91 -13.04
C PRO A 145 -12.85 3.87 -14.02
N ASP A 146 -13.41 4.31 -15.15
CA ASP A 146 -14.00 3.46 -16.20
C ASP A 146 -13.04 2.41 -16.75
N VAL A 147 -11.73 2.69 -16.73
CA VAL A 147 -10.70 1.75 -17.20
C VAL A 147 -10.36 0.73 -16.11
N LEU A 148 -10.43 1.11 -14.83
CA LEU A 148 -10.06 0.26 -13.70
C LEU A 148 -11.20 -0.63 -13.22
N GLU A 149 -12.44 -0.17 -13.31
CA GLU A 149 -13.64 -0.92 -12.93
C GLU A 149 -13.69 -2.35 -13.54
N PRO A 150 -13.54 -2.55 -14.87
CA PRO A 150 -13.56 -3.89 -15.46
C PRO A 150 -12.39 -4.78 -14.99
N ILE A 151 -11.27 -4.17 -14.58
CA ILE A 151 -10.12 -4.91 -14.07
C ILE A 151 -10.37 -5.37 -12.64
N VAL A 152 -10.90 -4.49 -11.79
CA VAL A 152 -11.26 -4.81 -10.40
C VAL A 152 -12.31 -5.92 -10.38
N LYS A 153 -13.32 -5.83 -11.26
CA LYS A 153 -14.31 -6.89 -11.43
C LYS A 153 -13.67 -8.20 -11.89
N ALA A 154 -12.77 -8.17 -12.87
CA ALA A 154 -12.09 -9.38 -13.34
C ALA A 154 -11.22 -10.03 -12.24
N ILE A 155 -10.55 -9.24 -11.39
CA ILE A 155 -9.80 -9.78 -10.25
C ILE A 155 -10.75 -10.43 -9.24
N ALA A 156 -11.87 -9.80 -8.92
CA ALA A 156 -12.86 -10.36 -8.01
C ALA A 156 -13.41 -11.69 -8.53
N ASP A 157 -13.88 -11.73 -9.78
CA ASP A 157 -14.47 -12.91 -10.40
C ASP A 157 -13.47 -14.10 -10.44
N GLN A 158 -12.19 -13.83 -10.68
CA GLN A 158 -11.17 -14.88 -10.86
C GLN A 158 -10.49 -15.33 -9.56
N PHE A 159 -10.28 -14.43 -8.59
CA PHE A 159 -9.53 -14.72 -7.37
C PHE A 159 -10.40 -14.80 -6.11
N VAL A 160 -11.55 -14.14 -6.09
CA VAL A 160 -12.43 -14.08 -4.92
C VAL A 160 -13.66 -14.93 -5.20
N ASN A 161 -13.45 -16.24 -5.26
CA ASN A 161 -14.50 -17.24 -5.38
C ASN A 161 -14.26 -18.38 -4.39
N ASP A 162 -15.32 -19.12 -4.04
CA ASP A 162 -15.25 -20.21 -3.05
C ASP A 162 -14.36 -21.38 -3.48
N ARG A 163 -14.02 -21.46 -4.77
CA ARG A 163 -13.13 -22.49 -5.35
C ARG A 163 -11.66 -22.07 -5.33
N SER A 164 -11.38 -20.80 -5.02
CA SER A 164 -10.03 -20.26 -5.01
C SER A 164 -9.30 -20.65 -3.73
N ARG A 165 -7.99 -20.83 -3.86
CA ARG A 165 -7.14 -21.12 -2.70
C ARG A 165 -7.13 -19.90 -1.77
N PRO A 166 -7.11 -20.08 -0.44
CA PRO A 166 -7.10 -18.97 0.51
C PRO A 166 -5.97 -17.96 0.28
N GLU A 167 -4.80 -18.39 -0.20
CA GLU A 167 -3.68 -17.51 -0.54
C GLU A 167 -3.98 -16.65 -1.78
N ALA A 168 -4.64 -17.23 -2.78
CA ALA A 168 -5.03 -16.53 -4.00
C ALA A 168 -6.12 -15.49 -3.70
N MET A 169 -7.10 -15.85 -2.86
CA MET A 169 -8.14 -14.93 -2.38
C MET A 169 -7.55 -13.75 -1.61
N ALA A 170 -6.63 -14.02 -0.67
CA ALA A 170 -5.94 -12.99 0.09
C ALA A 170 -5.19 -12.00 -0.81
N VAL A 171 -4.49 -12.53 -1.82
CA VAL A 171 -3.75 -11.74 -2.81
C VAL A 171 -4.72 -10.90 -3.66
N GLY A 172 -5.84 -11.46 -4.12
CA GLY A 172 -6.87 -10.74 -4.87
C GLY A 172 -7.50 -9.59 -4.09
N ILE A 173 -7.95 -9.86 -2.85
CA ILE A 173 -8.56 -8.85 -1.97
C ILE A 173 -7.56 -7.71 -1.67
N ASN A 174 -6.30 -8.06 -1.39
CA ASN A 174 -5.26 -7.07 -1.12
C ASN A 174 -4.98 -6.18 -2.34
N SER A 175 -4.95 -6.77 -3.53
CA SER A 175 -4.75 -6.01 -4.77
C SER A 175 -5.93 -5.10 -5.08
N ILE A 176 -7.17 -5.56 -4.91
CA ILE A 176 -8.36 -4.71 -5.06
C ILE A 176 -8.30 -3.54 -4.07
N ARG A 177 -7.98 -3.80 -2.80
CA ARG A 177 -7.80 -2.75 -1.78
C ARG A 177 -6.74 -1.73 -2.21
N ALA A 178 -5.59 -2.19 -2.71
CA ALA A 178 -4.50 -1.31 -3.09
C ALA A 178 -4.81 -0.45 -4.33
N ILE A 179 -5.63 -0.96 -5.26
CA ILE A 179 -6.16 -0.16 -6.38
C ILE A 179 -7.14 0.89 -5.84
N CYS A 180 -8.10 0.47 -4.99
CA CYS A 180 -9.12 1.36 -4.43
C CYS A 180 -8.53 2.44 -3.51
N ALA A 181 -7.43 2.16 -2.82
CA ALA A 181 -6.71 3.15 -2.02
C ALA A 181 -6.16 4.32 -2.86
N ARG A 182 -5.95 4.10 -4.17
CA ARG A 182 -5.46 5.12 -5.10
C ARG A 182 -6.59 5.75 -5.92
N GLN A 183 -7.56 4.93 -6.33
CA GLN A 183 -8.76 5.36 -7.05
C GLN A 183 -10.00 4.73 -6.40
N PRO A 184 -10.64 5.40 -5.43
CA PRO A 184 -11.80 4.82 -4.74
C PRO A 184 -13.03 4.70 -5.64
N LEU A 185 -13.12 5.51 -6.70
CA LEU A 185 -14.26 5.56 -7.61
C LEU A 185 -14.40 4.33 -8.52
N CYS A 186 -13.40 3.45 -8.59
CA CYS A 186 -13.48 2.24 -9.42
C CYS A 186 -14.22 1.06 -8.74
N MET A 187 -14.68 1.23 -7.50
CA MET A 187 -15.35 0.19 -6.73
C MET A 187 -16.88 0.36 -6.79
N ASN A 188 -17.58 -0.68 -7.25
CA ASN A 188 -19.04 -0.71 -7.26
C ASN A 188 -19.61 -1.09 -5.89
N ALA A 189 -20.77 -0.53 -5.54
CA ALA A 189 -21.43 -0.79 -4.26
C ALA A 189 -21.78 -2.28 -4.05
N THR A 190 -22.20 -2.97 -5.12
CA THR A 190 -22.49 -4.41 -5.09
C THR A 190 -21.24 -5.23 -4.79
N LEU A 191 -20.16 -4.97 -5.53
CA LEU A 191 -18.89 -5.66 -5.32
C LEU A 191 -18.32 -5.38 -3.92
N LEU A 192 -18.44 -4.16 -3.42
CA LEU A 192 -18.00 -3.82 -2.06
C LEU A 192 -18.77 -4.62 -1.00
N HIS A 193 -20.09 -4.74 -1.17
CA HIS A 193 -20.92 -5.56 -0.29
C HIS A 193 -20.49 -7.04 -0.34
N ASP A 194 -20.25 -7.59 -1.52
CA ASP A 194 -19.80 -8.98 -1.69
C ASP A 194 -18.43 -9.23 -1.03
N LEU A 195 -17.48 -8.31 -1.23
CA LEU A 195 -16.16 -8.40 -0.59
C LEU A 195 -16.22 -8.27 0.93
N SER A 196 -17.19 -7.51 1.47
CA SER A 196 -17.35 -7.34 2.91
C SER A 196 -17.77 -8.63 3.64
N GLN A 197 -18.46 -9.55 2.94
CA GLN A 197 -18.88 -10.84 3.49
C GLN A 197 -17.69 -11.72 3.87
N TYR A 198 -16.54 -11.54 3.20
CA TYR A 198 -15.32 -12.30 3.48
C TYR A 198 -14.58 -11.85 4.76
N LYS A 199 -15.10 -10.86 5.49
CA LYS A 199 -14.49 -10.37 6.75
C LYS A 199 -14.37 -11.47 7.81
N ASP A 200 -15.37 -12.34 7.92
CA ASP A 200 -15.40 -13.43 8.90
C ASP A 200 -14.96 -14.79 8.31
N HIS A 201 -14.26 -14.76 7.17
CA HIS A 201 -13.83 -15.97 6.48
C HIS A 201 -12.96 -16.86 7.38
N ARG A 202 -13.13 -18.19 7.23
CA ARG A 202 -12.50 -19.23 8.06
C ARG A 202 -10.97 -19.06 8.12
N ASP A 203 -10.36 -18.68 7.02
CA ASP A 203 -8.92 -18.49 6.92
C ASP A 203 -8.43 -17.13 7.44
N LYS A 204 -7.44 -17.20 8.33
CA LYS A 204 -6.84 -16.04 8.99
C LYS A 204 -6.14 -15.10 8.01
N SER A 205 -5.58 -15.62 6.91
CA SER A 205 -4.95 -14.81 5.87
C SER A 205 -5.97 -13.84 5.28
N VAL A 206 -7.07 -14.34 4.73
CA VAL A 206 -8.18 -13.54 4.18
C VAL A 206 -8.72 -12.53 5.20
N ARG A 207 -8.94 -12.98 6.44
CA ARG A 207 -9.45 -12.14 7.53
C ARG A 207 -8.51 -10.99 7.92
N ALA A 208 -7.20 -11.25 8.05
CA ALA A 208 -6.22 -10.24 8.45
C ALA A 208 -6.21 -9.03 7.49
N TYR A 209 -6.43 -9.27 6.20
CA TYR A 209 -6.42 -8.21 5.20
C TYR A 209 -7.67 -7.32 5.25
N LEU A 210 -8.82 -7.88 5.64
CA LEU A 210 -10.08 -7.14 5.80
C LEU A 210 -10.25 -6.50 7.18
N VAL A 211 -9.53 -6.99 8.21
CA VAL A 211 -9.62 -6.49 9.60
C VAL A 211 -8.56 -5.43 9.91
N SER A 212 -7.49 -5.31 9.12
CA SER A 212 -6.51 -4.20 9.21
C SER A 212 -7.06 -2.84 8.73
N GLN A 213 -8.35 -2.61 8.94
CA GLN A 213 -9.04 -1.35 8.73
C GLN A 213 -8.54 -0.35 9.78
N THR A 214 -7.80 0.65 9.33
CA THR A 214 -8.15 2.00 9.73
C THR A 214 -9.58 2.25 9.23
N PRO A 215 -10.47 2.84 10.04
CA PRO A 215 -11.83 3.09 9.61
C PRO A 215 -11.79 4.00 8.39
N ILE A 216 -12.34 3.53 7.27
CA ILE A 216 -12.79 4.40 6.20
C ILE A 216 -14.07 5.08 6.74
N SER A 217 -13.85 6.00 7.67
CA SER A 217 -14.82 7.02 8.05
C SER A 217 -14.35 8.31 7.38
N ASN A 218 -15.22 8.85 6.52
CA ASN A 218 -15.14 10.13 5.81
C ASN A 218 -14.48 10.08 4.42
N VAL A 219 -15.25 9.59 3.45
CA VAL A 219 -15.68 10.44 2.33
C VAL A 219 -17.21 10.38 2.29
#